data_AF-A0A7V3H5T1-F1
#
_entry.id   AF-A0A7V3H5T1-F1
#
_cell.length_a   1.000
_cell.length_b   1.000
_cell.length_c   1.000
_cell.angle_alpha   90.00
_cell.angle_beta   90.00
_cell.angle_gamma   90.00
#
_symmetry.space_group_name_H-M   'P 1'
#
loop_
_entity.id
_entity.type
_entity.pdbx_description
1 polymer ?
#
loop_
_entity_poly.entity_id
_entity_poly.type
_entity_poly.pdbx_seq_one_letter_code
_entity_poly.pdbx_strand_id
1 'polypeptide(L)' 'MRTTLDLPDGLLERAQRACRARTKTMTVVMALQQLVNAAKIEQLRDLRGKIRLDVDLKALREERAAGTWPARRQ' A
#
# COMPACT_ATOMS: atom_id res chain seq x y z
N MET A 1 11.57 -1.82 -22.13
CA MET A 1 11.86 -0.84 -23.20
C MET A 1 13.02 0.03 -22.74
N ARG A 2 13.95 0.40 -23.63
CA ARG A 2 15.00 1.38 -23.33
C ARG A 2 14.54 2.73 -23.86
N THR A 3 14.44 3.73 -22.98
CA THR A 3 13.97 5.08 -23.30
C THR A 3 14.98 6.10 -22.76
N THR A 4 15.07 7.25 -23.43
CA THR A 4 15.81 8.41 -22.94
C THR A 4 14.79 9.38 -22.36
N LEU A 5 14.96 9.77 -21.10
CA LEU A 5 14.05 10.65 -20.39
C LEU A 5 14.88 11.69 -19.64
N ASP A 6 14.51 12.96 -19.74
CA ASP A 6 15.15 14.01 -18.97
C ASP A 6 14.50 14.09 -17.59
N LEU A 7 15.31 13.93 -16.54
CA LEU A 7 14.85 13.79 -15.16
C LEU A 7 15.68 14.70 -14.25
N PRO A 8 15.06 15.45 -13.32
CA PRO A 8 15.79 16.27 -12.38
C PRO A 8 16.61 15.38 -11.43
N ASP A 9 17.94 15.49 -11.51
CA ASP A 9 18.87 14.63 -10.76
C ASP A 9 18.63 14.68 -9.25
N GLY A 10 18.39 15.87 -8.69
CA GLY A 10 18.14 16.04 -7.26
C GLY A 10 16.89 15.28 -6.77
N LEU A 11 15.85 15.16 -7.61
CA LEU A 11 14.66 14.37 -7.28
C LEU A 11 14.97 12.87 -7.34
N LEU A 12 15.70 12.46 -8.38
CA LEU A 12 16.04 11.07 -8.63
C LEU A 12 16.94 10.49 -7.52
N GLU A 13 17.93 11.26 -7.06
CA GLU A 13 18.78 10.86 -5.94
C GLU A 13 18.01 10.69 -4.63
N ARG A 14 17.08 11.61 -4.35
CA ARG A 14 16.21 11.53 -3.16
C ARG A 14 15.33 10.29 -3.23
N ALA A 15 14.75 10.01 -4.40
CA ALA A 15 13.96 8.81 -4.63
C ALA A 15 14.81 7.54 -4.51
N GLN A 16 16.03 7.52 -5.03
CA GLN A 16 16.98 6.41 -4.85
C GLN A 16 17.27 6.12 -3.38
N ARG A 17 17.56 7.17 -2.60
CA ARG A 17 17.81 7.05 -1.15
C ARG A 17 16.58 6.56 -0.40
N ALA A 18 15.41 7.12 -0.68
CA ALA A 18 14.15 6.72 -0.05
C ALA A 18 13.78 5.25 -0.34
N CYS A 19 13.94 4.82 -1.60
CA CYS A 19 13.62 3.46 -2.03
C CYS A 19 14.76 2.46 -1.81
N ARG A 20 15.94 2.91 -1.36
CA ARG A 20 17.19 2.12 -1.31
C ARG A 20 17.50 1.41 -2.63
N ALA A 21 17.20 2.07 -3.75
CA ALA A 21 17.35 1.51 -5.08
C ALA A 21 18.77 1.72 -5.61
N ARG A 22 19.38 0.67 -6.17
CA ARG A 22 20.77 0.68 -6.65
C ARG A 22 20.95 1.41 -7.98
N THR A 23 19.91 1.51 -8.80
CA THR A 23 19.99 2.08 -10.15
C THR A 23 18.86 3.06 -10.42
N LYS A 24 19.11 4.03 -11.32
CA LYS A 24 18.11 5.01 -11.78
C LYS A 24 16.87 4.29 -12.34
N THR A 25 17.06 3.25 -13.14
CA THR A 25 15.97 2.44 -13.72
C THR A 25 15.13 1.75 -12.64
N MET A 26 15.77 1.15 -11.63
CA MET A 26 15.05 0.49 -10.53
C MET A 26 14.17 1.48 -9.78
N THR A 27 14.65 2.70 -9.52
CA THR A 27 13.86 3.76 -8.89
C THR A 27 12.61 4.12 -9.68
N VAL A 28 12.75 4.27 -11.00
CA VAL A 28 11.60 4.58 -11.87
C VAL A 28 10.58 3.44 -11.86
N VAL A 29 11.03 2.19 -11.96
CA VAL A 29 10.14 1.02 -11.89
C VAL A 29 9.40 0.95 -10.56
N MET A 30 10.10 1.16 -9.44
CA MET A 30 9.49 1.18 -8.11
C MET A 30 8.47 2.32 -7.96
N ALA A 31 8.78 3.51 -8.46
CA ALA A 31 7.87 4.65 -8.41
C ALA A 31 6.58 4.40 -9.20
N LEU A 32 6.70 3.81 -10.40
CA LEU A 32 5.55 3.43 -11.21
C LEU A 32 4.70 2.34 -10.54
N GLN A 33 5.33 1.34 -9.92
CA GLN A 33 4.62 0.31 -9.18
C GLN A 33 3.85 0.89 -7.98
N GLN A 34 4.46 1.85 -7.28
CA GLN A 34 3.80 2.56 -6.18
C GLN A 34 2.58 3.37 -6.67
N LEU A 35 2.68 4.05 -7.80
CA LEU A 35 1.55 4.75 -8.41
C LEU A 35 0.38 3.81 -8.73
N VAL A 36 0.68 2.66 -9.35
CA VAL A 36 -0.35 1.64 -9.65
C VAL A 36 -0.98 1.10 -8.36
N ASN A 37 -0.18 0.85 -7.33
CA ASN A 37 -0.68 0.34 -6.05
C ASN A 37 -1.55 1.39 -5.35
N ALA A 38 -1.15 2.66 -5.35
CA ALA A 38 -1.92 3.75 -4.79
C ALA A 38 -3.29 3.88 -5.48
N ALA A 39 -3.33 3.80 -6.81
CA ALA A 39 -4.57 3.82 -7.57
C ALA A 39 -5.51 2.64 -7.21
N LYS A 40 -4.97 1.43 -7.06
CA LYS A 40 -5.74 0.26 -6.61
C LYS A 40 -6.32 0.44 -5.21
N ILE A 41 -5.53 0.99 -4.29
CA ILE A 41 -6.00 1.28 -2.93
C ILE A 41 -7.14 2.30 -2.97
N GLU A 42 -7.04 3.33 -3.80
CA GLU A 42 -8.09 4.33 -3.92
C GLU A 42 -9.38 3.72 -4.49
N GLN A 43 -9.30 2.87 -5.50
CA GLN A 43 -10.45 2.10 -5.99
C GLN A 43 -11.11 1.26 -4.90
N LEU A 44 -10.32 0.63 -4.02
CA LEU A 44 -10.85 -0.12 -2.88
C LEU A 44 -11.54 0.80 -1.86
N ARG A 45 -11.03 2.03 -1.68
CA ARG A 45 -11.63 3.03 -0.79
C ARG A 45 -12.95 3.55 -1.37
N ASP A 46 -13.09 3.65 -2.69
CA ASP A 46 -14.35 3.99 -3.36
C ASP A 46 -15.44 2.92 -3.19
N LEU A 47 -15.06 1.69 -2.85
CA LEU A 47 -15.99 0.62 -2.52
C LEU A 47 -16.43 0.65 -1.04
N ARG A 48 -15.86 1.56 -0.22
CA ARG A 48 -16.25 1.74 1.18
C ARG A 48 -17.74 2.10 1.26
N GLY A 49 -18.48 1.35 2.07
CA GLY A 49 -19.92 1.56 2.26
C GLY A 49 -20.82 0.86 1.24
N LYS A 50 -20.27 0.30 0.16
CA LYS A 50 -21.03 -0.57 -0.76
C LYS A 50 -21.22 -1.99 -0.20
N ILE A 51 -20.27 -2.43 0.62
CA ILE A 51 -20.35 -3.72 1.31
C ILE A 51 -21.07 -3.51 2.63
N ARG A 52 -22.28 -4.04 2.74
CA ARG A 52 -23.03 -4.08 4.00
C ARG A 52 -22.42 -5.17 4.89
N LEU A 53 -21.66 -4.74 5.89
CA LEU A 53 -21.10 -5.64 6.91
C LEU A 53 -22.13 -5.76 8.04
N ASP A 54 -22.80 -6.90 8.12
CA ASP A 54 -23.75 -7.23 9.18
C ASP A 54 -23.02 -7.86 10.37
N VAL A 55 -22.26 -7.04 11.08
CA VAL A 55 -21.45 -7.49 12.23
C VAL A 55 -21.46 -6.42 13.31
N ASP A 56 -21.66 -6.86 14.56
CA ASP A 56 -21.53 -5.98 15.72
C ASP A 56 -20.05 -5.73 16.04
N LEU A 57 -19.57 -4.56 15.61
CA LEU A 57 -18.20 -4.12 15.84
C LEU A 57 -17.88 -3.91 17.32
N LYS A 58 -18.87 -3.72 18.18
CA LYS A 58 -18.67 -3.52 19.63
C LYS A 58 -18.34 -4.86 20.30
N ALA A 59 -19.16 -5.89 20.04
CA ALA A 59 -18.92 -7.24 20.53
C ALA A 59 -17.53 -7.76 20.12
N LEU A 60 -17.15 -7.60 18.84
CA LEU A 60 -15.84 -8.03 18.33
C LEU A 60 -14.65 -7.31 18.99
N ARG A 61 -14.81 -6.05 19.38
CA ARG A 61 -13.77 -5.28 20.08
C ARG A 61 -13.65 -5.70 21.54
N GLU A 62 -14.78 -5.99 22.18
CA GLU A 62 -14.83 -6.47 23.57
C GLU A 62 -14.22 -7.87 23.69
N GLU A 63 -14.50 -8.80 22.76
CA GLU A 63 -13.85 -10.12 22.71
C GLU A 63 -12.34 -10.04 22.56
N ARG A 64 -11.85 -9.11 21.72
CA ARG A 64 -10.42 -8.89 21.54
C ARG A 64 -9.77 -8.32 22.80
N ALA A 65 -10.43 -7.39 23.49
CA ALA A 65 -9.93 -6.78 24.72
C ALA A 65 -9.98 -7.77 25.91
N ALA A 66 -10.99 -8.64 25.95
CA ALA A 66 -11.17 -9.68 26.95
C ALA A 66 -10.19 -10.86 26.78
N GLY A 67 -9.38 -10.89 25.70
CA GLY A 67 -8.42 -11.95 25.43
C GLY A 67 -9.07 -13.30 25.12
N THR A 68 -10.38 -13.34 24.91
CA THR A 68 -11.17 -14.54 24.61
C THR A 68 -11.21 -14.86 23.12
N TRP A 69 -10.48 -14.09 22.30
CA TRP A 69 -10.38 -14.32 20.87
C TRP A 69 -9.86 -15.74 20.59
N PRO A 70 -10.61 -16.58 19.87
CA PRO A 70 -10.13 -17.89 19.48
C PRO A 70 -9.03 -17.65 18.45
N ALA A 71 -7.77 -17.68 18.88
CA ALA A 71 -6.64 -17.81 17.98
C ALA A 71 -6.94 -19.03 17.09
N ARG A 72 -7.12 -18.81 15.78
CA ARG A 72 -7.31 -19.91 14.84
C ARG A 72 -6.14 -20.86 15.01
N ARG A 73 -6.43 -22.09 15.43
CA ARG A 73 -5.58 -23.22 15.12
C ARG A 73 -5.74 -23.50 13.62
N GLN A 74 -4.59 -23.75 13.00
CA GLN A 74 -4.34 -24.13 11.60
C GLN A 74 -4.32 -22.97 10.60
#